data_AF-A0A2N9LLF4-F1
#
_entry.id   AF-A0A2N9LLF4-F1
#
_cell.length_a   1.000
_cell.length_b   1.000
_cell.length_c   1.000
_cell.angle_alpha   90.00
_cell.angle_beta   90.00
_cell.angle_gamma   90.00
#
_symmetry.space_group_name_H-M   'P 1'
#
loop_
_entity.id
_entity.type
_entity.pdbx_description
1 polymer ?
#
loop_
_entity_poly.entity_id
_entity_poly.type
_entity_poly.pdbx_seq_one_letter_code
_entity_poly.pdbx_strand_id
1 'polypeptide(L)'
;MQFLEFAELSGSALWLTAAGRVFVHGRTNDRKRRFREHLLRFVPLAARIHRILEEREDHQAPRVRIEAELEDHLTRQEAERTLRTVTGWARYAELFGYDDKSRRFTTVGTSA
;
A
#
# COMPACT_ATOMS: atom_id res chain seq x y z
N MET A 1 17.05 2.05 3.22
CA MET A 1 15.89 1.13 3.14
C MET A 1 14.86 1.75 2.23
N GLN A 2 14.59 1.12 1.08
CA GLN A 2 13.76 1.65 0.01
C GLN A 2 12.61 0.66 -0.23
N PHE A 3 11.44 0.98 0.32
CA PHE A 3 10.36 0.01 0.60
C PHE A 3 9.75 -0.73 -0.60
N LEU A 4 9.99 -0.29 -1.84
CA LEU A 4 9.35 -0.90 -3.02
C LEU A 4 10.35 -1.49 -4.02
N GLU A 5 11.66 -1.46 -3.72
CA GLU A 5 12.69 -2.10 -4.55
C GLU A 5 12.73 -1.66 -6.03
N PHE A 6 12.18 -0.47 -6.36
CA PHE A 6 12.25 0.11 -7.71
C PHE A 6 13.52 0.91 -7.96
N ALA A 7 14.16 1.39 -6.90
CA ALA A 7 15.43 2.06 -6.98
C ALA A 7 16.27 1.68 -5.77
N GLU A 8 17.58 1.83 -5.91
CA GLU A 8 18.57 1.60 -4.89
C GLU A 8 19.41 2.87 -4.74
N LEU A 9 19.63 3.29 -3.51
CA LEU A 9 20.52 4.41 -3.18
C LEU A 9 21.91 3.87 -2.87
N SER A 10 22.90 4.25 -3.67
CA SER A 10 24.31 3.94 -3.44
C SER A 10 25.09 5.26 -3.28
N GLY A 11 25.45 5.58 -2.04
CA GLY A 11 26.01 6.90 -1.69
C GLY A 11 25.02 8.03 -1.98
N SER A 12 25.40 8.97 -2.85
CA SER A 12 24.55 10.06 -3.33
C SER A 12 23.86 9.76 -4.66
N ALA A 13 24.08 8.57 -5.24
CA ALA A 13 23.53 8.18 -6.53
C ALA A 13 22.31 7.27 -6.38
N LEU A 14 21.23 7.60 -7.09
CA LEU A 14 20.02 6.80 -7.18
C LEU A 14 20.06 5.96 -8.47
N TRP A 15 20.04 4.63 -8.33
CA TRP A 15 20.05 3.70 -9.44
C TRP A 15 18.68 3.02 -9.58
N LEU A 16 18.19 2.87 -10.80
CA LEU A 16 16.99 2.06 -11.05
C LEU A 16 17.35 0.57 -10.99
N THR A 17 16.60 -0.19 -10.21
CA THR A 17 16.68 -1.66 -10.24
C THR A 17 16.16 -2.20 -11.57
N ALA A 18 16.32 -3.50 -11.83
CA ALA A 18 15.69 -4.13 -12.99
C ALA A 18 14.16 -3.90 -12.96
N ALA A 19 13.51 -4.10 -11.82
CA ALA A 19 12.09 -3.82 -11.64
C ALA A 19 11.75 -2.33 -11.91
N GLY A 20 12.59 -1.41 -11.43
CA GLY A 20 12.45 0.03 -11.66
C GLY A 20 12.50 0.42 -13.13
N ARG A 21 13.47 -0.12 -13.89
CA ARG A 21 13.57 0.14 -15.33
C ARG A 21 12.33 -0.33 -16.06
N VAL A 22 11.86 -1.54 -15.78
CA VAL A 22 10.69 -2.10 -16.45
C VAL A 22 9.41 -1.35 -16.01
N PHE A 23 9.33 -0.85 -14.78
CA PHE A 23 8.26 0.04 -14.31
C PHE A 23 8.24 1.37 -15.08
N VAL A 24 9.37 2.06 -15.24
CA VAL A 24 9.43 3.35 -15.94
C VAL A 24 9.02 3.25 -17.41
N HIS A 25 9.35 2.14 -18.08
CA HIS A 25 9.03 1.92 -19.49
C HIS A 25 7.66 1.25 -19.72
N GLY A 26 6.95 0.87 -18.65
CA GLY A 26 5.66 0.20 -18.73
C GLY A 26 4.50 1.15 -19.03
N ARG A 27 3.45 0.64 -19.70
CA ARG A 27 2.17 1.35 -19.82
C ARG A 27 1.47 1.43 -18.45
N THR A 28 0.52 2.35 -18.30
CA THR A 28 -0.14 2.66 -17.01
C THR A 28 -0.60 1.41 -16.24
N ASN A 29 -1.26 0.46 -16.90
CA ASN A 29 -1.76 -0.76 -16.24
C ASN A 29 -0.63 -1.70 -15.81
N ASP A 30 0.43 -1.85 -16.61
CA ASP A 30 1.59 -2.67 -16.25
C ASP A 30 2.34 -2.07 -15.05
N ARG A 31 2.41 -0.74 -14.96
CA ARG A 31 2.98 -0.05 -13.80
C ARG A 31 2.17 -0.32 -12.54
N LYS A 32 0.84 -0.14 -12.59
CA LYS A 32 -0.05 -0.41 -11.45
C LYS A 32 0.05 -1.86 -10.98
N ARG A 33 0.06 -2.82 -11.91
CA ARG A 33 0.20 -4.25 -11.61
C ARG A 33 1.52 -4.54 -10.88
N ARG A 34 2.66 -4.09 -11.41
CA ARG A 34 3.96 -4.28 -10.74
C ARG A 34 4.06 -3.56 -9.41
N PHE A 35 3.50 -2.35 -9.31
CA PHE A 35 3.45 -1.63 -8.06
C PHE A 35 2.64 -2.39 -7.01
N ARG A 36 1.50 -2.98 -7.38
CA ARG A 36 0.70 -3.83 -6.51
C ARG A 36 1.49 -5.04 -6.01
N GLU A 37 2.17 -5.74 -6.90
CA GLU A 37 3.02 -6.90 -6.56
C GLU A 37 4.12 -6.51 -5.55
N HIS A 38 4.84 -5.41 -5.80
CA HIS A 38 5.88 -4.92 -4.91
C HIS A 38 5.31 -4.40 -3.58
N LEU A 39 4.17 -3.72 -3.60
CA LEU A 39 3.50 -3.21 -2.41
C LEU A 39 3.10 -4.35 -1.46
N LEU A 40 2.50 -5.42 -2.00
CA LEU A 40 2.14 -6.60 -1.21
C LEU A 40 3.35 -7.37 -0.69
N ARG A 41 4.45 -7.38 -1.45
CA ARG A 41 5.67 -8.10 -1.07
C ARG A 41 6.50 -7.39 0.00
N PHE A 42 6.62 -6.07 -0.08
CA PHE A 42 7.63 -5.31 0.69
C PHE A 42 7.04 -4.34 1.71
N VAL A 43 5.72 -4.11 1.72
CA VAL A 43 5.06 -3.26 2.71
C VAL A 43 4.10 -4.10 3.57
N PRO A 44 4.54 -4.61 4.74
CA PRO A 44 3.76 -5.51 5.58
C PRO A 44 2.39 -4.96 5.96
N LEU A 45 2.28 -3.65 6.24
CA LEU A 45 1.01 -3.00 6.56
C LEU A 45 0.01 -3.08 5.40
N ALA A 46 0.46 -2.92 4.15
CA ALA A 46 -0.42 -3.04 2.99
C ALA A 46 -0.93 -4.48 2.83
N ALA A 47 -0.03 -5.46 2.95
CA ALA A 47 -0.39 -6.88 2.89
C ALA A 47 -1.38 -7.28 4.01
N ARG A 48 -1.14 -6.79 5.23
CA ARG A 48 -2.02 -6.99 6.39
C ARG A 48 -3.43 -6.45 6.13
N ILE A 49 -3.55 -5.19 5.71
CA ILE A 49 -4.86 -4.58 5.43
C ILE A 49 -5.57 -5.34 4.32
N HIS A 50 -4.87 -5.65 3.21
CA HIS A 50 -5.46 -6.43 2.12
C HIS A 50 -6.01 -7.77 2.61
N ARG A 51 -5.22 -8.52 3.37
CA ARG A 51 -5.64 -9.82 3.94
C ARG A 51 -6.88 -9.70 4.83
N ILE A 52 -6.94 -8.69 5.70
CA ILE A 52 -8.11 -8.45 6.56
C ILE A 52 -9.37 -8.23 5.72
N LEU A 53 -9.25 -7.55 4.57
CA LEU A 53 -10.39 -7.29 3.69
C LEU A 53 -10.80 -8.54 2.90
N GLU A 54 -9.84 -9.36 2.45
CA GLU A 54 -10.14 -10.62 1.76
C GLU A 54 -10.81 -11.65 2.68
N GLU A 55 -10.43 -11.69 3.96
CA GLU A 55 -10.97 -12.64 4.94
C GLU A 55 -12.38 -12.29 5.46
N ARG A 56 -12.88 -11.07 5.21
CA ARG A 56 -14.18 -10.61 5.68
C ARG A 56 -15.23 -10.72 4.59
N GLU A 57 -16.41 -11.24 4.95
CA GLU A 57 -17.56 -11.34 4.02
C GLU A 57 -18.01 -9.99 3.46
N ASP A 58 -17.91 -8.91 4.25
CA ASP A 58 -18.30 -7.56 3.83
C ASP A 58 -17.16 -6.80 3.13
N HIS A 59 -15.98 -7.43 2.99
CA HIS A 59 -14.75 -6.86 2.46
C HIS A 59 -14.38 -5.49 3.05
N GLN A 60 -14.71 -5.28 4.33
CA GLN A 60 -14.57 -4.00 4.99
C GLN A 60 -13.93 -4.06 6.38
N ALA A 61 -12.97 -3.17 6.63
CA ALA A 61 -12.30 -3.05 7.92
C ALA A 61 -12.44 -1.65 8.51
N PRO A 62 -12.86 -1.49 9.78
CA PRO A 62 -12.88 -0.19 10.43
C PRO A 62 -11.46 0.30 10.67
N ARG A 63 -11.17 1.56 10.29
CA ARG A 63 -9.83 2.14 10.41
C ARG A 63 -9.31 2.15 11.83
N VAL A 64 -10.18 2.41 12.80
CA VAL A 64 -9.82 2.48 14.23
C VAL A 64 -9.12 1.21 14.73
N ARG A 65 -9.46 0.04 14.18
CA ARG A 65 -8.83 -1.23 14.58
C ARG A 65 -7.37 -1.29 14.12
N ILE A 66 -7.09 -0.84 12.90
CA ILE A 66 -5.73 -0.83 12.35
C ILE A 66 -4.92 0.31 12.97
N GLU A 67 -5.55 1.45 13.27
CA GLU A 67 -4.92 2.54 14.03
C GLU A 67 -4.46 2.08 15.40
N ALA A 68 -5.31 1.40 16.16
CA ALA A 68 -4.95 0.87 17.47
C ALA A 68 -3.73 -0.07 17.41
N GLU A 69 -3.70 -1.00 16.45
CA GLU A 69 -2.55 -1.91 16.25
C GLU A 69 -1.24 -1.17 15.92
N LEU A 70 -1.32 0.00 15.26
CA LEU A 70 -0.14 0.83 14.99
C LEU A 70 0.27 1.68 16.20
N GLU A 71 -0.71 2.17 16.97
CA GLU A 71 -0.50 2.97 18.18
C GLU A 71 0.21 2.17 19.30
N ASP A 72 0.25 0.84 19.22
CA ASP A 72 1.08 -0.02 20.10
C ASP A 72 2.59 0.22 19.92
N HIS A 73 3.01 0.81 18.79
CA HIS A 73 4.42 1.04 18.45
C HIS A 73 4.74 2.45 17.97
N LEU A 74 3.71 3.23 17.62
CA LEU A 74 3.81 4.56 17.05
C LEU A 74 2.99 5.55 17.86
N THR A 75 3.36 6.83 17.84
CA THR A 75 2.44 7.86 18.30
C THR A 75 1.21 7.91 17.38
N ARG A 76 0.08 8.41 17.89
CA ARG A 76 -1.13 8.63 17.05
C ARG A 76 -0.83 9.36 15.75
N GLN A 77 -0.04 10.43 15.81
CA GLN A 77 0.29 11.23 14.63
C GLN A 77 1.09 10.43 13.59
N GLU A 78 2.00 9.58 14.04
CA GLU A 78 2.79 8.68 13.19
C GLU A 78 1.94 7.55 12.62
N ALA A 79 1.06 6.95 13.42
CA ALA A 79 0.12 5.93 12.97
C ALA A 79 -0.80 6.48 11.87
N GLU A 80 -1.37 7.66 12.09
CA GLU A 80 -2.19 8.33 11.09
C GLU A 80 -1.42 8.63 9.79
N ARG A 81 -0.19 9.15 9.91
CA ARG A 81 0.68 9.46 8.75
C ARG A 81 1.05 8.20 7.98
N THR A 82 1.36 7.12 8.69
CA THR A 82 1.66 5.82 8.12
C THR A 82 0.46 5.28 7.36
N LEU A 83 -0.73 5.33 7.96
CA LEU A 83 -1.96 4.92 7.31
C LEU A 83 -2.31 5.76 6.09
N ARG A 84 -2.17 7.08 6.15
CA ARG A 84 -2.39 7.94 4.97
C ARG A 84 -1.44 7.57 3.83
N THR A 85 -0.18 7.30 4.14
CA THR A 85 0.84 6.93 3.17
C THR A 85 0.52 5.59 2.50
N VAL A 86 0.26 4.55 3.28
CA VAL A 86 -0.04 3.22 2.72
C VAL A 86 -1.36 3.23 1.94
N THR A 87 -2.35 4.02 2.36
CA THR A 87 -3.61 4.19 1.64
C THR A 87 -3.39 4.83 0.28
N GLY A 88 -2.52 5.86 0.19
CA GLY A 88 -2.16 6.48 -1.09
C GLY A 88 -1.53 5.48 -2.06
N TRP A 89 -0.58 4.67 -1.56
CA TRP A 89 0.04 3.60 -2.35
C TRP A 89 -0.96 2.52 -2.77
N ALA A 90 -1.86 2.10 -1.88
CA ALA A 90 -2.89 1.11 -2.18
C ALA A 90 -3.90 1.58 -3.23
N ARG A 91 -4.28 2.87 -3.21
CA ARG A 91 -5.16 3.46 -4.24
C ARG A 91 -4.49 3.49 -5.60
N TYR A 92 -3.20 3.84 -5.69
CA TYR A 92 -2.45 3.74 -6.94
C TYR A 92 -2.38 2.30 -7.46
N ALA A 93 -2.20 1.34 -6.55
CA ALA A 93 -2.13 -0.10 -6.83
C ALA A 93 -3.49 -0.77 -7.10
N GLU A 94 -4.60 -0.01 -7.01
CA GLU A 94 -5.97 -0.53 -7.08
C GLU A 94 -6.20 -1.70 -6.09
N LEU A 95 -5.54 -1.64 -4.93
CA LEU A 95 -5.52 -2.71 -3.92
C LEU A 95 -6.68 -2.60 -2.94
N PHE A 96 -6.80 -1.45 -2.29
CA PHE A 96 -7.94 -1.10 -1.44
C PHE A 96 -8.10 0.42 -1.40
N GLY A 97 -9.31 0.85 -1.06
CA GLY A 97 -9.65 2.24 -0.79
C GLY A 97 -9.85 2.51 0.69
N TYR A 98 -10.04 3.78 1.01
CA TYR A 98 -10.48 4.24 2.32
C TYR A 98 -11.59 5.27 2.11
N ASP A 99 -12.70 5.10 2.81
CA ASP A 99 -13.83 6.03 2.81
C ASP A 99 -13.81 6.87 4.09
N ASP A 100 -13.60 8.19 3.94
CA ASP A 100 -13.49 9.12 5.07
C ASP A 100 -14.80 9.26 5.86
N LYS A 101 -15.96 9.10 5.20
CA LYS A 101 -17.28 9.29 5.83
C LYS A 101 -17.60 8.16 6.81
N SER A 102 -17.45 6.92 6.36
CA SER A 102 -17.68 5.70 7.13
C SER A 102 -16.46 5.27 7.96
N ARG A 103 -15.29 5.85 7.69
CA ARG A 103 -14.00 5.49 8.28
C ARG A 103 -13.66 4.00 8.11
N ARG A 104 -13.96 3.44 6.94
CA ARG A 104 -13.68 2.04 6.61
C ARG A 104 -12.76 1.91 5.40
N PHE A 105 -11.92 0.89 5.45
CA PHE A 105 -11.23 0.36 4.29
C PHE A 105 -12.14 -0.59 3.54
N THR A 106 -12.06 -0.58 2.21
CA THR A 106 -12.82 -1.44 1.29
C THR A 106 -11.90 -1.99 0.22
N THR A 107 -12.16 -3.19 -0.29
CA THR A 107 -11.54 -3.64 -1.54
C THR A 107 -11.98 -2.72 -2.68
N VAL A 108 -11.07 -2.40 -3.61
CA VAL A 108 -11.49 -1.76 -4.86
C VAL A 108 -12.15 -2.86 -5.69
N GLY A 109 -13.41 -2.69 -6.07
CA GLY A 109 -14.10 -3.65 -6.93
C GLY A 109 -13.25 -3.93 -8.16
N THR A 110 -12.92 -5.19 -8.41
CA THR A 110 -12.28 -5.60 -9.65
C THR A 110 -13.32 -5.39 -10.74
N SER A 111 -13.27 -4.26 -11.46
CA SER A 111 -13.93 -4.17 -12.74
C SER A 111 -13.22 -5.17 -13.66
N ALA A 112 -13.84 -6.33 -13.81
CA ALA A 112 -13.56 -7.27 -14.90
C ALA A 112 -13.92 -6.64 -16.25
#